data_AF-A0A7K1YSI2-F1
#
_entry.id   AF-A0A7K1YSI2-F1
#
_cell.length_a   1.000
_cell.length_b   1.000
_cell.length_c   1.000
_cell.angle_alpha   90.00
_cell.angle_beta   90.00
_cell.angle_gamma   90.00
#
_symmetry.space_group_name_H-M   'P 1'
#
loop_
_entity.id
_entity.type
_entity.pdbx_description
1 polymer ?
#
loop_
_entity_poly.entity_id
_entity_poly.type
_entity_poly.pdbx_seq_one_letter_code
_entity_poly.pdbx_strand_id
1 'polypeptide(L)'
;MGLASRVLGRSLHGAVAAAVLLAACSGGPEDGNEGVTDPAAAVAASGPTNTADVVAALEGGSGARPDTAADAGGGSGGPGELGPLDPLDIPGEIINEYSLVEGDCFNRFEGLQAGRRLAITARIGCDEPHWGEVYHTFDLDAPDPAIYPGDDAVRGFALRVCYEQFEAFVGEIYELSVYDIGVFTPNRTNFEHEVARYRGVHCWLYDPSDDSVSGSAEDTAR
;
A
#
# COMPACT_ATOMS: atom_id res chain seq x y z
N MET A 1 -38.85 21.62 -51.07
CA MET A 1 -37.80 22.49 -51.66
C MET A 1 -36.78 22.77 -50.57
N GLY A 2 -35.46 22.61 -50.70
CA GLY A 2 -34.64 22.24 -51.84
C GLY A 2 -33.42 21.40 -51.40
N LEU A 3 -32.87 20.70 -52.38
CA LEU A 3 -31.65 19.91 -52.30
C LEU A 3 -30.42 20.80 -52.48
N ALA A 4 -29.31 20.47 -51.81
CA ALA A 4 -27.92 20.62 -52.26
C ALA A 4 -27.00 20.30 -51.08
N SER A 5 -25.82 19.68 -51.19
CA SER A 5 -25.15 18.96 -52.26
C SER A 5 -23.98 18.23 -51.57
N ARG A 6 -23.73 16.96 -51.95
CA ARG A 6 -22.58 16.19 -51.46
C ARG A 6 -21.31 16.68 -52.15
N VAL A 7 -20.21 16.84 -51.41
CA VAL A 7 -18.86 16.92 -51.99
C VAL A 7 -18.00 15.85 -51.34
N LEU A 8 -17.63 14.84 -52.13
CA LEU A 8 -16.56 13.88 -51.83
C LEU A 8 -15.21 14.60 -51.97
N GLY A 9 -14.37 14.55 -50.94
CA GLY A 9 -12.96 14.94 -50.98
C GLY A 9 -12.07 13.74 -50.64
N ARG A 10 -11.14 13.43 -51.54
CA ARG A 10 -10.41 12.17 -51.68
C ARG A 10 -9.33 11.93 -50.61
N SER A 11 -9.17 10.66 -50.31
CA SER A 11 -8.03 10.01 -49.64
C SER A 11 -6.69 10.39 -50.29
N LEU A 12 -5.69 10.75 -49.47
CA LEU A 12 -4.27 10.67 -49.84
C LEU A 12 -3.55 9.82 -48.79
N HIS A 13 -3.10 8.65 -49.25
CA HIS A 13 -2.22 7.74 -48.53
C HIS A 13 -0.80 8.32 -48.59
N GLY A 14 -0.23 8.71 -47.46
CA GLY A 14 1.18 9.06 -47.31
C GLY A 14 1.92 7.91 -46.65
N ALA A 15 2.52 7.04 -47.45
CA ALA A 15 3.48 6.04 -46.98
C ALA A 15 4.82 6.75 -46.70
N VAL A 16 5.35 6.63 -45.48
CA VAL A 16 6.74 7.00 -45.16
C VAL A 16 7.48 5.75 -44.74
N ALA A 17 8.56 5.49 -45.48
CA ALA A 17 9.34 4.26 -45.47
C ALA A 17 10.18 4.12 -44.18
N ALA A 18 10.22 2.89 -43.65
CA ALA A 18 11.14 2.48 -42.61
C ALA A 18 12.55 2.30 -43.20
N ALA A 19 13.53 3.06 -42.69
CA ALA A 19 14.94 2.84 -42.97
C ALA A 19 15.55 2.00 -41.83
N VAL A 20 15.80 0.72 -42.13
CA VAL A 20 16.56 -0.19 -41.27
C VAL A 20 18.05 0.07 -41.53
N LEU A 21 18.75 0.63 -40.55
CA LEU A 21 20.21 0.75 -40.56
C LEU A 21 20.80 -0.44 -39.78
N LEU A 22 21.22 -1.46 -40.51
CA LEU A 22 22.08 -2.54 -40.04
C LEU A 22 23.53 -2.04 -40.00
N ALA A 23 24.05 -1.78 -38.80
CA ALA A 23 25.49 -1.64 -38.58
C ALA A 23 25.99 -2.89 -37.83
N ALA A 24 26.64 -3.79 -38.56
CA ALA A 24 27.41 -4.89 -38.02
C ALA A 24 28.89 -4.60 -38.29
N CYS A 25 29.72 -4.56 -37.24
CA CYS A 25 31.17 -4.72 -37.31
C CYS A 25 31.69 -5.22 -35.94
N SER A 26 31.89 -6.54 -35.87
CA SER A 26 33.07 -7.26 -35.32
C SER A 26 33.70 -6.80 -33.99
N GLY A 27 33.72 -7.71 -33.02
CA GLY A 27 34.44 -7.58 -31.74
C GLY A 27 35.88 -8.07 -31.71
N GLY A 28 36.51 -7.80 -30.56
CA GLY A 28 37.71 -8.42 -29.96
C GLY A 28 38.95 -7.51 -29.86
N PRO A 29 39.88 -7.70 -28.90
CA PRO A 29 39.82 -8.40 -27.61
C PRO A 29 40.08 -7.49 -26.39
N GLU A 30 39.92 -8.10 -25.22
CA GLU A 30 39.99 -7.56 -23.86
C GLU A 30 41.43 -7.32 -23.38
N ASP A 31 41.65 -6.17 -22.74
CA ASP A 31 42.70 -5.87 -21.74
C ASP A 31 42.10 -4.66 -20.98
N GLY A 32 41.66 -4.74 -19.73
CA GLY A 32 42.34 -5.27 -18.57
C GLY A 32 42.48 -4.11 -17.59
N ASN A 33 41.76 -4.20 -16.46
CA ASN A 33 41.87 -3.36 -15.25
C ASN A 33 41.24 -1.95 -15.31
N GLU A 34 40.00 -1.82 -14.81
CA GLU A 34 39.55 -0.71 -13.94
C GLU A 34 38.07 -0.88 -13.47
N GLY A 35 37.84 -0.79 -12.16
CA GLY A 35 36.53 -0.90 -11.47
C GLY A 35 36.28 -2.31 -10.92
N VAL A 36 35.84 -2.54 -9.69
CA VAL A 36 34.75 -1.90 -8.96
C VAL A 36 34.93 -2.21 -7.47
N THR A 37 34.87 -1.20 -6.61
CA THR A 37 34.69 -1.40 -5.17
C THR A 37 33.28 -1.91 -4.91
N ASP A 38 33.19 -3.14 -4.41
CA ASP A 38 31.97 -3.76 -3.94
C ASP A 38 31.44 -3.00 -2.69
N PRO A 39 30.22 -2.44 -2.70
CA PRO A 39 29.65 -1.78 -1.51
C PRO A 39 29.27 -2.77 -0.39
N ALA A 40 29.45 -4.09 -0.57
CA ALA A 40 29.16 -5.09 0.47
C ALA A 40 30.30 -5.31 1.49
N ALA A 41 31.46 -4.66 1.36
CA ALA A 41 32.62 -4.92 2.22
C ALA A 41 32.83 -3.94 3.41
N ALA A 42 31.91 -2.99 3.65
CA ALA A 42 32.11 -1.93 4.65
C ALA A 42 31.31 -2.06 5.97
N VAL A 43 30.51 -3.11 6.19
CA VAL A 43 29.70 -3.24 7.43
C VAL A 43 30.34 -4.06 8.54
N ALA A 44 31.58 -4.52 8.36
CA ALA A 44 32.29 -5.33 9.36
C ALA A 44 33.23 -4.48 10.24
N ALA A 45 32.69 -3.52 11.00
CA ALA A 45 33.35 -3.01 12.20
C ALA A 45 32.40 -2.12 13.01
N SER A 46 31.74 -2.69 14.03
CA SER A 46 31.41 -2.12 15.36
C SER A 46 30.06 -2.63 15.87
N GLY A 47 30.03 -3.85 16.39
CA GLY A 47 28.94 -4.38 17.20
C GLY A 47 29.52 -5.20 18.37
N PRO A 48 28.98 -5.10 19.59
CA PRO A 48 29.57 -5.71 20.78
C PRO A 48 29.47 -7.24 20.73
N THR A 49 30.63 -7.88 20.58
CA THR A 49 30.81 -9.32 20.69
C THR A 49 30.92 -9.68 22.17
N ASN A 50 29.82 -9.99 22.85
CA ASN A 50 29.71 -11.06 23.86
C ASN A 50 28.33 -11.04 24.55
N THR A 51 27.80 -12.24 24.78
CA THR A 51 26.47 -12.52 25.36
C THR A 51 26.36 -12.26 26.86
N ALA A 52 27.38 -11.70 27.50
CA ALA A 52 27.38 -11.36 28.93
C ALA A 52 26.83 -9.95 29.23
N ASP A 53 26.85 -9.03 28.26
CA ASP A 53 26.42 -7.63 28.45
C ASP A 53 24.91 -7.41 28.21
N VAL A 54 24.20 -8.40 27.64
CA VAL A 54 22.75 -8.31 27.41
C VAL A 54 21.91 -8.69 28.65
N VAL A 55 22.52 -9.28 29.69
CA VAL A 55 21.80 -9.78 30.88
C VAL A 55 21.80 -8.76 32.03
N ALA A 56 22.60 -7.69 31.96
CA ALA A 56 22.71 -6.70 33.03
C ALA A 56 21.73 -5.52 32.93
N ALA A 57 20.89 -5.45 31.90
CA ALA A 57 19.97 -4.33 31.66
C ALA A 57 18.50 -4.61 32.07
N LEU A 58 18.19 -5.76 32.66
CA LEU A 58 16.80 -6.21 32.90
C LEU A 58 16.38 -6.31 34.37
N GLU A 59 17.24 -5.95 35.34
CA GLU A 59 16.94 -6.09 36.76
C GLU A 59 16.90 -4.73 37.46
N GLY A 60 15.75 -4.05 37.43
CA GLY A 60 15.50 -2.92 38.30
C GLY A 60 14.21 -2.15 38.02
N GLY A 61 13.18 -2.34 38.86
CA GLY A 61 12.15 -1.32 39.01
C GLY A 61 10.74 -1.81 39.31
N SER A 62 10.53 -2.39 40.49
CA SER A 62 9.19 -2.55 41.08
C SER A 62 8.64 -1.20 41.54
N GLY A 63 7.41 -0.88 41.14
CA GLY A 63 6.67 0.29 41.62
C GLY A 63 5.19 0.17 41.25
N ALA A 64 4.36 -0.20 42.23
CA ALA A 64 2.91 -0.32 42.07
C ALA A 64 2.16 0.91 42.61
N ARG A 65 1.00 1.16 41.98
CA ARG A 65 -0.24 1.85 42.44
C ARG A 65 -0.43 3.32 42.03
N PRO A 66 -1.69 3.85 42.01
CA PRO A 66 -3.01 3.20 41.85
C PRO A 66 -3.87 3.81 40.72
N ASP A 67 -4.99 3.15 40.44
CA ASP A 67 -6.00 3.47 39.43
C ASP A 67 -6.68 4.85 39.60
N THR A 68 -6.86 5.58 38.50
CA THR A 68 -8.06 6.41 38.26
C THR A 68 -8.37 6.55 36.76
N ALA A 69 -9.49 5.94 36.37
CA ALA A 69 -10.55 6.38 35.45
C ALA A 69 -10.24 6.94 34.04
N ALA A 70 -10.85 6.23 33.07
CA ALA A 70 -11.53 6.69 31.86
C ALA A 70 -10.68 7.29 30.72
N ASP A 71 -10.49 6.49 29.67
CA ASP A 71 -10.88 6.94 28.33
C ASP A 71 -11.31 5.73 27.46
N ALA A 72 -12.32 5.96 26.63
CA ALA A 72 -12.92 4.96 25.75
C ALA A 72 -12.35 5.11 24.33
N GLY A 73 -12.03 3.98 23.70
CA GLY A 73 -12.11 3.87 22.24
C GLY A 73 -10.83 4.02 21.42
N GLY A 74 -9.64 3.78 21.96
CA GLY A 74 -8.41 3.60 21.17
C GLY A 74 -8.23 2.13 20.77
N GLY A 75 -8.81 1.72 19.64
CA GLY A 75 -8.65 0.36 19.10
C GLY A 75 -7.30 0.19 18.40
N SER A 76 -6.24 -0.01 19.19
CA SER A 76 -4.84 -0.08 18.78
C SER A 76 -4.51 -1.26 17.84
N GLY A 77 -3.62 -1.00 16.89
CA GLY A 77 -2.99 -1.97 16.00
C GLY A 77 -1.88 -2.78 16.68
N GLY A 78 -1.98 -4.11 16.54
CA GLY A 78 -0.98 -5.10 16.93
C GLY A 78 -1.61 -6.49 16.91
N PRO A 79 -0.86 -7.60 16.75
CA PRO A 79 -1.42 -8.94 16.85
C PRO A 79 -1.68 -9.29 18.32
N GLY A 80 -2.67 -8.61 18.92
CA GLY A 80 -3.19 -8.87 20.25
C GLY A 80 -4.45 -9.75 20.19
N GLU A 81 -4.79 -10.37 21.32
CA GLU A 81 -6.14 -10.91 21.51
C GLU A 81 -7.10 -9.71 21.53
N LEU A 82 -7.96 -9.64 20.53
CA LEU A 82 -9.06 -8.68 20.55
C LEU A 82 -9.96 -9.08 21.71
N GLY A 83 -10.33 -8.12 22.54
CA GLY A 83 -11.38 -8.34 23.54
C GLY A 83 -12.70 -8.77 22.87
N PRO A 84 -13.78 -8.94 23.65
CA PRO A 84 -15.10 -9.06 23.06
C PRO A 84 -15.40 -7.78 22.25
N LEU A 85 -15.15 -7.79 20.95
CA LEU A 85 -15.62 -6.74 20.04
C LEU A 85 -17.12 -6.96 19.88
N ASP A 86 -17.91 -6.09 20.50
CA ASP A 86 -19.33 -5.97 20.15
C ASP A 86 -19.41 -5.17 18.84
N PRO A 87 -19.99 -5.72 17.76
CA PRO A 87 -20.20 -4.96 16.52
C PRO A 87 -20.94 -3.62 16.72
N LEU A 88 -21.70 -3.46 17.80
CA LEU A 88 -22.41 -2.22 18.12
C LEU A 88 -21.51 -1.11 18.67
N ASP A 89 -20.32 -1.45 19.17
CA ASP A 89 -19.36 -0.51 19.75
C ASP A 89 -18.32 -0.03 18.72
N ILE A 90 -18.37 -0.54 17.49
CA ILE A 90 -17.45 -0.17 16.42
C ILE A 90 -17.96 1.13 15.76
N PRO A 91 -17.20 2.24 15.82
CA PRO A 91 -17.62 3.47 15.19
C PRO A 91 -17.54 3.35 13.65
N GLY A 92 -18.60 3.80 12.98
CA GLY A 92 -18.71 3.78 11.53
C GLY A 92 -19.61 2.66 10.97
N GLU A 93 -19.60 2.52 9.66
CA GLU A 93 -20.31 1.47 8.92
C GLU A 93 -19.39 0.27 8.70
N ILE A 94 -19.74 -0.89 9.26
CA ILE A 94 -19.00 -2.13 9.01
C ILE A 94 -19.19 -2.54 7.55
N ILE A 95 -18.10 -2.52 6.79
CA ILE A 95 -18.09 -2.87 5.36
C ILE A 95 -16.99 -3.90 5.07
N ASN A 96 -17.03 -4.45 3.86
CA ASN A 96 -15.88 -5.18 3.33
C ASN A 96 -14.79 -4.17 2.93
N GLU A 97 -13.51 -4.45 3.23
CA GLU A 97 -12.40 -3.57 2.87
C GLU A 97 -12.29 -3.33 1.35
N TYR A 98 -12.75 -4.28 0.54
CA TYR A 98 -12.80 -4.17 -0.91
C TYR A 98 -13.89 -3.23 -1.43
N SER A 99 -14.74 -2.72 -0.55
CA SER A 99 -15.77 -1.72 -0.87
C SER A 99 -15.32 -0.29 -0.57
N LEU A 100 -14.15 -0.10 0.05
CA LEU A 100 -13.60 1.24 0.28
C LEU A 100 -13.26 1.90 -1.05
N VAL A 101 -13.55 3.19 -1.19
CA VAL A 101 -13.18 3.97 -2.38
C VAL A 101 -12.22 5.10 -2.02
N GLU A 102 -11.63 5.74 -3.02
CA GLU A 102 -10.81 6.94 -2.83
C GLU A 102 -11.56 8.02 -2.04
N GLY A 103 -10.92 8.56 -1.00
CA GLY A 103 -11.48 9.49 -0.01
C GLY A 103 -12.20 8.82 1.18
N ASP A 104 -12.34 7.49 1.21
CA ASP A 104 -12.92 6.83 2.39
C ASP A 104 -11.89 6.74 3.53
N CYS A 105 -12.23 7.34 4.66
CA CYS A 105 -11.56 7.12 5.94
C CYS A 105 -12.14 5.90 6.65
N PHE A 106 -11.28 5.15 7.35
CA PHE A 106 -11.69 3.88 7.94
C PHE A 106 -10.89 3.51 9.18
N ASN A 107 -11.52 2.66 10.00
CA ASN A 107 -10.90 1.96 11.10
C ASN A 107 -10.75 0.49 10.77
N ARG A 108 -9.63 -0.10 11.19
CA ARG A 108 -9.34 -1.52 10.97
C ARG A 108 -8.95 -2.20 12.28
N PHE A 109 -9.70 -3.23 12.64
CA PHE A 109 -9.51 -3.97 13.87
C PHE A 109 -9.05 -5.38 13.51
N GLU A 110 -7.81 -5.71 13.87
CA GLU A 110 -7.22 -7.03 13.60
C GLU A 110 -6.76 -7.72 14.89
N GLY A 111 -6.98 -9.02 14.96
CA GLY A 111 -6.39 -9.84 16.00
C GLY A 111 -7.06 -11.19 16.14
N LEU A 112 -6.93 -11.79 17.32
CA LEU A 112 -7.54 -13.09 17.62
C LEU A 112 -8.77 -12.90 18.50
N GLN A 113 -9.87 -13.57 18.14
CA GLN A 113 -11.05 -13.68 18.99
C GLN A 113 -11.44 -15.16 19.07
N ALA A 114 -11.44 -15.71 20.29
CA ALA A 114 -11.67 -17.15 20.53
C ALA A 114 -10.79 -18.06 19.64
N GLY A 115 -9.52 -17.68 19.45
CA GLY A 115 -8.55 -18.41 18.63
C GLY A 115 -8.76 -18.30 17.11
N ARG A 116 -9.71 -17.47 16.65
CA ARG A 116 -9.92 -17.19 15.22
C ARG A 116 -9.36 -15.81 14.88
N ARG A 117 -8.62 -15.73 13.77
CA ARG A 117 -8.22 -14.43 13.22
C ARG A 117 -9.45 -13.69 12.73
N LEU A 118 -9.59 -12.45 13.19
CA LEU A 118 -10.63 -11.54 12.79
C LEU A 118 -9.98 -10.27 12.25
N ALA A 119 -10.53 -9.77 11.15
CA ALA A 119 -10.24 -8.46 10.60
C ALA A 119 -11.59 -7.81 10.32
N ILE A 120 -11.86 -6.66 10.94
CA ILE A 120 -13.07 -5.86 10.70
C ILE A 120 -12.64 -4.51 10.16
N THR A 121 -13.30 -4.08 9.09
CA THR A 121 -13.13 -2.76 8.51
C THR A 121 -14.41 -1.97 8.71
N ALA A 122 -14.31 -0.75 9.23
CA ALA A 122 -15.43 0.16 9.39
C ALA A 122 -15.11 1.48 8.70
N ARG A 123 -15.95 1.88 7.74
CA ARG A 123 -15.85 3.20 7.12
C ARG A 123 -16.42 4.24 8.08
N ILE A 124 -15.71 5.34 8.24
CA ILE A 124 -16.07 6.44 9.14
C ILE A 124 -15.85 7.78 8.43
N GLY A 125 -16.51 8.84 8.89
CA GLY A 125 -16.26 10.19 8.36
C GLY A 125 -14.82 10.61 8.66
N CYS A 126 -14.16 11.26 7.70
CA CYS A 126 -12.77 11.71 7.89
C CYS A 126 -12.63 12.78 8.99
N ASP A 127 -13.70 13.46 9.36
CA ASP A 127 -13.76 14.39 10.49
C ASP A 127 -13.76 13.68 11.85
N GLU A 128 -14.06 12.38 11.88
CA GLU A 128 -13.91 11.54 13.06
C GLU A 128 -12.49 10.95 13.13
N PRO A 129 -11.99 10.62 14.34
CA PRO A 129 -10.75 9.88 14.48
C PRO A 129 -10.79 8.55 13.73
N HIS A 130 -9.83 8.35 12.84
CA HIS A 130 -9.72 7.16 12.01
C HIS A 130 -8.28 6.69 11.86
N TRP A 131 -8.13 5.42 11.50
CA TRP A 131 -6.83 4.77 11.38
C TRP A 131 -6.14 5.09 10.05
N GLY A 132 -6.89 5.12 8.95
CA GLY A 132 -6.32 5.42 7.65
C GLY A 132 -7.35 5.89 6.63
N GLU A 133 -6.85 6.34 5.49
CA GLU A 133 -7.64 6.88 4.39
C GLU A 133 -7.20 6.26 3.07
N VAL A 134 -8.17 5.84 2.24
CA VAL A 134 -7.88 5.35 0.90
C VAL A 134 -7.66 6.53 -0.03
N TYR A 135 -6.49 6.61 -0.66
CA TYR A 135 -6.14 7.71 -1.57
C TYR A 135 -6.13 7.30 -3.05
N HIS A 136 -6.18 6.00 -3.33
CA HIS A 136 -6.28 5.52 -4.70
C HIS A 136 -6.83 4.10 -4.76
N THR A 137 -7.59 3.79 -5.80
CA THR A 137 -8.06 2.41 -6.09
C THR A 137 -7.88 2.07 -7.56
N PHE A 138 -7.50 0.82 -7.85
CA PHE A 138 -7.35 0.32 -9.21
C PHE A 138 -7.49 -1.20 -9.28
N ASP A 139 -7.68 -1.77 -10.47
CA ASP A 139 -7.76 -3.22 -10.65
C ASP A 139 -6.47 -3.80 -11.26
N LEU A 140 -6.10 -5.00 -10.83
CA LEU A 140 -5.04 -5.78 -11.48
C LEU A 140 -5.54 -6.39 -12.80
N ASP A 141 -4.95 -5.96 -13.90
CA ASP A 141 -5.19 -6.53 -15.22
C ASP A 141 -4.68 -7.97 -15.31
N ALA A 142 -5.57 -8.91 -15.66
CA ALA A 142 -5.18 -10.29 -15.97
C ALA A 142 -6.14 -10.95 -16.98
N PRO A 143 -5.66 -11.89 -17.80
CA PRO A 143 -6.52 -12.66 -18.72
C PRO A 143 -7.50 -13.59 -17.96
N ASP A 144 -8.42 -14.22 -18.68
CA ASP A 144 -9.35 -15.22 -18.13
C ASP A 144 -9.12 -16.61 -18.77
N PRO A 145 -8.88 -17.67 -17.99
CA PRO A 145 -8.70 -17.69 -16.54
C PRO A 145 -7.38 -17.01 -16.10
N ALA A 146 -7.39 -16.35 -14.94
CA ALA A 146 -6.18 -15.79 -14.35
C ALA A 146 -5.55 -16.77 -13.37
N ILE A 147 -4.22 -16.80 -13.37
CA ILE A 147 -3.43 -17.48 -12.34
C ILE A 147 -2.92 -16.40 -11.41
N TYR A 148 -3.11 -16.57 -10.10
CA TYR A 148 -2.61 -15.66 -9.10
C TYR A 148 -1.08 -15.59 -9.16
N PRO A 149 -0.49 -14.39 -9.41
CA PRO A 149 0.96 -14.26 -9.58
C PRO A 149 1.80 -14.61 -8.34
N GLY A 150 1.16 -14.65 -7.16
CA GLY A 150 1.82 -14.80 -5.86
C GLY A 150 1.79 -13.49 -5.08
N ASP A 151 1.78 -13.60 -3.75
CA ASP A 151 1.55 -12.46 -2.86
C ASP A 151 2.62 -11.37 -3.02
N ASP A 152 3.90 -11.73 -3.15
CA ASP A 152 4.98 -10.75 -3.32
C ASP A 152 4.92 -10.01 -4.66
N ALA A 153 4.54 -10.70 -5.73
CA ALA A 153 4.40 -10.07 -7.04
C ALA A 153 3.22 -9.08 -7.06
N VAL A 154 2.08 -9.48 -6.48
CA VAL A 154 0.90 -8.62 -6.36
C VAL A 154 1.18 -7.42 -5.46
N ARG A 155 1.74 -7.66 -4.26
CA ARG A 155 2.05 -6.58 -3.30
C ARG A 155 3.12 -5.63 -3.82
N GLY A 156 4.17 -6.13 -4.48
CA GLY A 156 5.21 -5.29 -5.07
C GLY A 156 4.69 -4.40 -6.20
N PHE A 157 3.83 -4.93 -7.06
CA PHE A 157 3.17 -4.13 -8.10
C PHE A 157 2.23 -3.09 -7.50
N ALA A 158 1.43 -3.49 -6.49
CA ALA A 158 0.53 -2.59 -5.78
C ALA A 158 1.26 -1.42 -5.17
N LEU A 159 2.30 -1.68 -4.37
CA LEU A 159 3.09 -0.64 -3.71
C LEU A 159 3.70 0.35 -4.70
N ARG A 160 4.17 -0.11 -5.85
CA ARG A 160 4.72 0.77 -6.89
C ARG A 160 3.65 1.75 -7.42
N VAL A 161 2.47 1.26 -7.77
CA VAL A 161 1.37 2.11 -8.26
C VAL A 161 0.92 3.07 -7.15
N CYS A 162 0.76 2.57 -5.93
CA CYS A 162 0.37 3.39 -4.79
C CYS A 162 1.37 4.53 -4.53
N TYR A 163 2.67 4.22 -4.53
CA TYR A 163 3.73 5.22 -4.44
C TYR A 163 3.66 6.27 -5.56
N GLU A 164 3.43 5.86 -6.82
CA GLU A 164 3.30 6.78 -7.96
C GLU A 164 2.09 7.73 -7.83
N GLN A 165 1.03 7.32 -7.14
CA GLN A 165 -0.22 8.07 -7.00
C GLN A 165 -0.28 8.94 -5.74
N PHE A 166 0.62 8.74 -4.78
CA PHE A 166 0.59 9.37 -3.46
C PHE A 166 0.62 10.90 -3.52
N GLU A 167 1.59 11.48 -4.24
CA GLU A 167 1.78 12.95 -4.31
C GLU A 167 0.54 13.65 -4.89
N ALA A 168 -0.12 13.02 -5.86
CA ALA A 168 -1.30 13.59 -6.50
C ALA A 168 -2.49 13.76 -5.54
N PHE A 169 -2.55 12.97 -4.47
CA PHE A 169 -3.58 13.06 -3.45
C PHE A 169 -3.16 13.95 -2.27
N VAL A 170 -1.96 13.72 -1.72
CA VAL A 170 -1.50 14.41 -0.50
C VAL A 170 -1.00 15.83 -0.78
N GLY A 171 -0.45 16.07 -1.97
CA GLY A 171 0.22 17.32 -2.34
C GLY A 171 1.68 17.43 -1.86
N GLU A 172 2.25 16.34 -1.35
CA GLU A 172 3.67 16.21 -0.94
C GLU A 172 4.19 14.83 -1.38
N ILE A 173 5.48 14.73 -1.72
CA ILE A 173 6.08 13.45 -2.10
C ILE A 173 6.18 12.52 -0.88
N TYR A 174 6.06 11.22 -1.12
CA TYR A 174 6.08 10.21 -0.06
C TYR A 174 7.29 10.33 0.88
N GLU A 175 8.48 10.60 0.34
CA GLU A 175 9.71 10.70 1.14
C GLU A 175 9.74 11.87 2.14
N LEU A 176 8.92 12.89 1.92
CA LEU A 176 8.84 14.07 2.77
C LEU A 176 7.56 14.09 3.62
N SER A 177 6.61 13.19 3.34
CA SER A 177 5.36 13.10 4.04
C SER A 177 5.49 12.46 5.42
N VAL A 178 4.61 12.86 6.34
CA VAL A 178 4.40 12.16 7.61
C VAL A 178 3.66 10.83 7.46
N TYR A 179 2.97 10.61 6.33
CA TYR A 179 2.13 9.42 6.15
C TYR A 179 2.89 8.25 5.52
N ASP A 180 2.58 7.05 6.01
CA ASP A 180 3.05 5.79 5.42
C ASP A 180 2.03 5.17 4.45
N ILE A 181 2.51 4.38 3.48
CA ILE A 181 1.65 3.71 2.49
C ILE A 181 1.34 2.29 2.93
N GLY A 182 0.05 1.98 2.98
CA GLY A 182 -0.50 0.64 3.05
C GLY A 182 -1.20 0.21 1.75
N VAL A 183 -1.33 -1.10 1.56
CA VAL A 183 -2.05 -1.67 0.42
C VAL A 183 -2.99 -2.78 0.85
N PHE A 184 -4.24 -2.72 0.40
CA PHE A 184 -5.11 -3.88 0.36
C PHE A 184 -5.01 -4.53 -1.01
N THR A 185 -4.64 -5.81 -1.03
CA THR A 185 -4.48 -6.59 -2.25
C THR A 185 -5.46 -7.76 -2.26
N PRO A 186 -5.90 -8.23 -3.44
CA PRO A 186 -6.64 -9.47 -3.51
C PRO A 186 -5.76 -10.62 -3.04
N ASN A 187 -6.36 -11.64 -2.43
CA ASN A 187 -5.69 -12.92 -2.21
C ASN A 187 -5.99 -13.87 -3.37
N ARG A 188 -5.26 -14.99 -3.44
CA ARG A 188 -5.47 -16.04 -4.45
C ARG A 188 -6.93 -16.43 -4.62
N THR A 189 -7.63 -16.70 -3.51
CA THR A 189 -9.02 -17.18 -3.53
C THR A 189 -9.92 -16.20 -4.25
N ASN A 190 -9.84 -14.92 -3.93
CA ASN A 190 -10.66 -13.86 -4.52
C ASN A 190 -10.26 -13.56 -5.98
N PHE A 191 -8.96 -13.63 -6.27
CA PHE A 191 -8.40 -13.35 -7.60
C PHE A 191 -8.78 -14.43 -8.63
N GLU A 192 -8.73 -15.69 -8.23
CA GLU A 192 -9.01 -16.86 -9.08
C GLU A 192 -10.48 -17.31 -9.01
N HIS A 193 -11.33 -16.64 -8.21
CA HIS A 193 -12.72 -17.04 -8.04
C HIS A 193 -13.52 -16.94 -9.35
N GLU A 194 -14.18 -18.01 -9.79
CA GLU A 194 -14.83 -18.06 -11.13
C GLU A 194 -15.93 -17.00 -11.34
N VAL A 195 -16.70 -16.67 -10.30
CA VAL A 195 -17.83 -15.71 -10.36
C VAL A 195 -17.48 -14.34 -9.77
N ALA A 196 -17.10 -14.28 -8.50
CA ALA A 196 -16.74 -13.05 -7.78
C ALA A 196 -15.24 -12.72 -7.91
N ARG A 197 -14.75 -12.60 -9.16
CA ARG A 197 -13.35 -12.22 -9.47
C ARG A 197 -13.08 -10.82 -8.92
N TYR A 198 -12.39 -10.76 -7.79
CA TYR A 198 -11.97 -9.50 -7.21
C TYR A 198 -10.47 -9.29 -7.43
N ARG A 199 -10.15 -8.16 -8.07
CA ARG A 199 -8.78 -7.79 -8.46
C ARG A 199 -8.40 -6.39 -8.02
N GLY A 200 -9.27 -5.74 -7.25
CA GLY A 200 -9.07 -4.40 -6.76
C GLY A 200 -7.90 -4.33 -5.79
N VAL A 201 -7.14 -3.26 -5.92
CA VAL A 201 -6.11 -2.82 -5.00
C VAL A 201 -6.56 -1.47 -4.45
N HIS A 202 -6.44 -1.31 -3.13
CA HIS A 202 -6.70 -0.05 -2.46
C HIS A 202 -5.40 0.43 -1.84
N CYS A 203 -4.94 1.58 -2.32
CA CYS A 203 -3.83 2.32 -1.74
C CYS A 203 -4.39 3.18 -0.62
N TRP A 204 -3.86 3.01 0.59
CA TRP A 204 -4.28 3.79 1.74
C TRP A 204 -3.07 4.32 2.49
N LEU A 205 -3.29 5.38 3.25
CA LEU A 205 -2.28 6.05 4.04
C LEU A 205 -2.68 6.09 5.51
N TYR A 206 -1.69 6.22 6.38
CA TYR A 206 -1.85 6.33 7.82
C TYR A 206 -0.66 7.09 8.42
N ASP A 207 -0.81 7.68 9.61
CA ASP A 207 0.32 8.25 10.35
C ASP A 207 0.95 7.14 11.20
N PRO A 208 2.23 6.75 10.99
CA PRO A 208 2.87 5.71 11.80
C PRO A 208 3.22 6.19 13.23
N SER A 209 3.12 7.49 13.51
CA SER A 209 3.41 8.10 14.81
C SER A 209 2.17 8.30 15.69
N ASP A 210 0.97 8.17 15.12
CA ASP A 210 -0.31 8.31 15.82
C ASP A 210 -1.21 7.10 15.52
N ASP A 211 -1.88 6.58 16.54
CA ASP A 211 -2.82 5.46 16.36
C ASP A 211 -4.12 5.91 15.66
N SER A 212 -4.40 7.22 15.61
CA SER A 212 -5.54 7.78 14.88
C SER A 212 -5.30 9.22 14.41
N VAL A 213 -5.79 9.56 13.22
CA VAL A 213 -5.79 10.93 12.70
C VAL A 213 -7.22 11.44 12.51
N SER A 214 -7.38 12.76 12.41
CA SER A 214 -8.64 13.41 12.05
C SER A 214 -8.40 14.42 10.94
N GLY A 215 -9.41 14.59 10.08
CA GLY A 215 -9.28 15.24 8.78
C GLY A 215 -8.77 14.30 7.70
N SER A 216 -9.14 14.59 6.45
CA SER A 216 -8.54 13.95 5.27
C SER A 216 -7.09 14.42 5.08
N ALA A 217 -6.25 13.55 4.53
CA ALA A 217 -4.89 13.83 4.09
C ALA A 217 -4.84 14.51 2.71
N GLU A 218 -5.95 14.56 1.98
CA GLU A 218 -6.05 15.20 0.66
C GLU A 218 -5.58 16.67 0.72
N ASP A 219 -4.68 17.05 -0.17
CA ASP A 219 -4.12 18.40 -0.31
C ASP A 219 -3.55 19.00 1.00
N THR A 220 -3.13 18.17 1.95
CA THR A 220 -2.59 18.64 3.22
C THR A 220 -1.13 19.09 3.13
N ALA A 221 -0.37 18.57 2.16
CA ALA A 221 1.07 18.77 1.99
C ALA A 221 1.85 18.49 3.30
N ARG A 222 1.51 17.38 3.98
CA ARG A 222 2.09 16.95 5.25
C ARG A 222 2.96 15.73 5.08
#